data_AF-A0A9E1S7G4-F1
#
_entry.id   AF-A0A9E1S7G4-F1
#
_cell.length_a   1.000
_cell.length_b   1.000
_cell.length_c   1.000
_cell.angle_alpha   90.00
_cell.angle_beta   90.00
_cell.angle_gamma   90.00
#
_symmetry.space_group_name_H-M   'P 1'
#
loop_
_entity.id
_entity.type
_entity.pdbx_description
1 polymer ?
#
loop_
_entity_poly.entity_id
_entity_poly.type
_entity_poly.pdbx_seq_one_letter_code
_entity_poly.pdbx_strand_id
1 'polypeptide(L)'
;MRNIVLFLGLFIIFGCTPDKEDVIREWNEKGWKKVGTHGVEREFIRQGTLMSEQAQAIEASWIEKGERKTKLYKQDSHYYLALRFFCSDGDEFAIVMKKRK
;
A
#
# COMPACT_ATOMS: atom_id res chain seq x y z
N MET A 1 -34.60 14.74 -37.38
CA MET A 1 -33.61 15.46 -36.54
C MET A 1 -33.99 15.26 -35.09
N ARG A 2 -33.24 14.46 -34.32
CA ARG A 2 -33.52 14.23 -32.90
C ARG A 2 -32.21 14.39 -32.13
N ASN A 3 -32.02 15.59 -31.58
CA ASN A 3 -30.94 15.90 -30.65
C ASN A 3 -31.13 15.07 -29.38
N ILE A 4 -30.16 14.21 -29.07
CA ILE A 4 -30.05 13.57 -27.76
C ILE A 4 -28.92 14.33 -27.04
N VAL A 5 -29.31 15.10 -26.03
CA VAL A 5 -28.39 15.81 -25.14
C VAL A 5 -27.72 14.77 -24.24
N LEU A 6 -26.42 14.57 -24.44
CA LEU A 6 -25.55 13.78 -23.56
C LEU A 6 -25.28 14.57 -22.28
N PHE A 7 -25.99 14.25 -21.20
CA PHE A 7 -25.64 14.68 -19.86
C PHE A 7 -24.45 13.82 -19.37
N LEU A 8 -23.23 14.31 -19.57
CA LEU A 8 -22.04 13.77 -18.91
C LEU A 8 -22.05 14.27 -17.45
N GLY A 9 -22.62 13.47 -16.55
CA GLY A 9 -22.53 13.70 -15.10
C GLY A 9 -21.09 13.51 -14.62
N LEU A 10 -20.42 14.63 -14.32
CA LEU A 10 -19.09 14.66 -13.71
C LEU A 10 -19.20 14.22 -12.23
N PHE A 11 -19.03 12.93 -11.96
CA PHE A 11 -18.86 12.41 -10.59
C PHE A 11 -17.45 12.75 -10.10
N ILE A 12 -17.29 13.89 -9.43
CA ILE A 12 -16.10 14.18 -8.62
C ILE A 12 -16.27 13.40 -7.31
N ILE A 13 -15.83 12.15 -7.30
CA ILE A 13 -15.63 11.39 -6.06
C ILE A 13 -14.39 11.95 -5.37
N PHE A 14 -14.61 12.80 -4.37
CA PHE A 14 -13.63 13.09 -3.33
C PHE A 14 -13.37 11.80 -2.54
N GLY A 15 -12.49 10.95 -3.05
CA GLY A 15 -12.00 9.82 -2.29
C GLY A 15 -11.11 10.34 -1.16
N CYS A 16 -11.61 10.34 0.08
CA CYS A 16 -10.74 10.45 1.23
C CYS A 16 -9.72 9.30 1.17
N THR A 17 -8.42 9.64 1.16
CA THR A 17 -7.37 8.65 1.39
C THR A 17 -7.63 8.01 2.76
N PRO A 18 -7.77 6.68 2.85
CA PRO A 18 -8.01 6.02 4.12
C PRO A 18 -6.83 6.30 5.05
N ASP A 19 -7.09 6.43 6.35
CA ASP A 19 -6.02 6.58 7.34
C ASP A 19 -5.13 5.32 7.38
N LYS A 20 -3.85 5.48 7.74
CA LYS A 20 -2.89 4.37 7.75
C LYS A 20 -3.36 3.24 8.67
N GLU A 21 -3.93 3.58 9.81
CA GLU A 21 -4.42 2.64 10.81
C GLU A 21 -5.63 1.86 10.29
N ASP A 22 -6.48 2.47 9.45
CA ASP A 22 -7.59 1.79 8.79
C ASP A 22 -7.09 0.75 7.78
N VAL A 23 -6.07 1.10 6.98
CA VAL A 23 -5.43 0.16 6.04
C VAL A 23 -4.84 -1.03 6.81
N ILE A 24 -4.09 -0.78 7.89
CA ILE A 24 -3.52 -1.85 8.72
C ILE A 24 -4.61 -2.71 9.34
N ARG A 25 -5.69 -2.09 9.83
CA ARG A 25 -6.83 -2.80 10.45
C ARG A 25 -7.51 -3.74 9.45
N GLU A 26 -7.76 -3.29 8.23
CA GLU A 26 -8.34 -4.13 7.17
C GLU A 26 -7.49 -5.40 6.93
N TRP A 27 -6.16 -5.26 6.89
CA TRP A 27 -5.28 -6.41 6.72
C TRP A 27 -5.20 -7.31 7.96
N ASN A 28 -5.25 -6.73 9.16
CA ASN A 28 -5.33 -7.49 10.40
C ASN A 28 -6.59 -8.36 10.45
N GLU A 29 -7.75 -7.83 10.04
CA GLU A 29 -9.01 -8.57 9.94
C GLU A 29 -8.93 -9.73 8.94
N LYS A 30 -8.11 -9.60 7.89
CA LYS A 30 -7.80 -10.68 6.92
C LYS A 30 -6.77 -11.70 7.43
N GLY A 31 -6.34 -11.59 8.69
CA GLY A 31 -5.43 -12.51 9.36
C GLY A 31 -3.94 -12.20 9.16
N TRP A 32 -3.61 -11.03 8.61
CA TRP A 32 -2.22 -10.57 8.51
C TRP A 32 -1.78 -9.91 9.82
N LYS A 33 -0.48 -9.90 10.10
CA LYS A 33 0.09 -9.26 11.28
C LYS A 33 1.26 -8.38 10.89
N LYS A 34 1.26 -7.12 11.35
CA LYS A 34 2.41 -6.21 11.17
C LYS A 34 3.68 -6.82 11.74
N VAL A 35 4.77 -6.77 10.99
CA VAL A 35 6.10 -7.26 11.41
C VAL A 35 7.19 -6.21 11.32
N GLY A 36 6.94 -5.10 10.65
CA GLY A 36 7.89 -4.01 10.60
C GLY A 36 7.37 -2.80 9.85
N THR A 37 8.01 -1.66 10.14
CA THR A 37 7.94 -0.44 9.36
C THR A 37 9.34 -0.17 8.81
N HIS A 38 9.45 0.26 7.55
CA HIS A 38 10.65 0.81 6.95
C HIS A 38 10.43 2.24 6.48
N GLY A 39 11.44 3.08 6.61
CA GLY A 39 11.31 4.52 6.37
C GLY A 39 10.67 5.24 7.55
N VAL A 40 10.31 6.50 7.34
CA VAL A 40 9.76 7.38 8.38
C VAL A 40 8.26 7.57 8.13
N GLU A 41 7.43 7.08 9.05
CA GLU A 41 5.96 7.26 8.99
C GLU A 41 5.62 8.76 9.02
N ARG A 42 4.78 9.19 8.09
CA ARG A 42 4.30 10.58 7.96
C ARG A 42 2.99 10.61 7.18
N GLU A 43 2.43 11.80 6.99
CA GLU A 43 1.23 11.96 6.16
C GLU A 43 1.51 11.49 4.73
N PHE A 44 0.58 10.70 4.19
CA PHE A 44 0.70 10.11 2.86
C PHE A 44 -0.50 10.49 2.01
N ILE A 45 -0.27 10.62 0.71
CA ILE A 45 -1.30 11.03 -0.25
C ILE A 45 -1.92 9.83 -0.98
N ARG A 46 -1.22 8.71 -1.04
CA ARG A 46 -1.71 7.45 -1.61
C ARG A 46 -1.00 6.24 -1.02
N GLN A 47 -1.58 5.06 -1.21
CA GLN A 47 -1.00 3.78 -0.80
C GLN A 47 -0.94 2.80 -1.97
N GLY A 48 -0.05 1.81 -1.88
CA GLY A 48 -0.01 0.65 -2.76
C GLY A 48 0.28 -0.63 -1.99
N THR A 49 -0.14 -1.76 -2.53
CA THR A 49 0.10 -3.08 -1.93
C THR A 49 0.93 -3.95 -2.87
N LEU A 50 1.98 -4.57 -2.34
CA LEU A 50 2.75 -5.62 -3.00
C LEU A 50 2.54 -6.94 -2.25
N MET A 51 2.06 -7.96 -2.95
CA MET A 51 1.81 -9.29 -2.40
C MET A 51 1.86 -10.35 -3.50
N SER A 52 2.33 -11.54 -3.18
CA SER A 52 2.18 -12.74 -4.02
C SER A 52 2.29 -13.98 -3.16
N GLU A 53 1.31 -14.88 -3.20
CA GLU A 53 1.39 -16.18 -2.50
C GLU A 53 2.19 -17.22 -3.30
N GLN A 54 2.48 -16.95 -4.57
CA GLN A 54 3.23 -17.84 -5.46
C GLN A 54 4.74 -17.53 -5.49
N ALA A 55 5.12 -16.28 -5.24
CA ALA A 55 6.52 -15.86 -5.27
C ALA A 55 7.31 -16.48 -4.10
N GLN A 56 8.58 -16.80 -4.34
CA GLN A 56 9.47 -17.29 -3.28
C GLN A 56 9.86 -16.20 -2.28
N ALA A 57 9.81 -14.94 -2.69
CA ALA A 57 10.08 -13.77 -1.86
C ALA A 57 9.31 -12.56 -2.40
N ILE A 58 9.08 -11.56 -1.54
CA ILE A 58 8.72 -10.21 -1.98
C ILE A 58 9.83 -9.25 -1.60
N GLU A 59 10.00 -8.18 -2.37
CA GLU A 59 10.95 -7.11 -2.07
C GLU A 59 10.19 -5.84 -1.68
N ALA A 60 10.17 -5.54 -0.38
CA ALA A 60 9.63 -4.27 0.09
C ALA A 60 10.59 -3.15 -0.34
N SER A 61 10.06 -2.05 -0.87
CA SER A 61 10.85 -0.87 -1.21
C SER A 61 10.19 0.40 -0.68
N TRP A 62 11.02 1.38 -0.33
CA TRP A 62 10.62 2.71 0.14
C TRP A 62 11.67 3.75 -0.27
N ILE A 63 11.38 5.04 -0.07
CA ILE A 63 12.25 6.16 -0.40
C ILE A 63 12.48 6.98 0.85
N GLU A 64 13.73 7.25 1.19
CA GLU A 64 14.08 8.11 2.32
C GLU A 64 15.08 9.16 1.85
N LYS A 65 14.72 10.44 1.96
CA LYS A 65 15.52 11.57 1.44
C LYS A 65 15.82 11.43 -0.05
N GLY A 66 14.85 10.96 -0.82
CA GLY A 66 15.01 10.72 -2.27
C GLY A 66 15.83 9.46 -2.64
N GLU A 67 16.38 8.73 -1.67
CA GLU A 67 17.11 7.49 -1.92
C GLU A 67 16.21 6.28 -1.78
N ARG A 68 16.17 5.44 -2.83
CA ARG A 68 15.42 4.19 -2.81
C ARG A 68 16.15 3.15 -1.95
N LYS A 69 15.41 2.54 -1.03
CA LYS A 69 15.87 1.44 -0.17
C LYS A 69 14.97 0.23 -0.36
N THR A 70 15.53 -0.97 -0.18
CA THR A 70 14.78 -2.21 -0.32
C THR A 70 15.13 -3.23 0.77
N LYS A 71 14.21 -4.17 1.01
CA LYS A 71 14.45 -5.34 1.87
C LYS A 71 13.70 -6.55 1.33
N LEU A 72 14.42 -7.65 1.12
CA LEU A 72 13.87 -8.92 0.68
C LEU A 72 13.25 -9.70 1.84
N TYR A 73 12.04 -10.21 1.63
CA TYR A 73 11.31 -11.06 2.56
C TYR A 73 11.05 -12.43 1.91
N LYS A 74 11.81 -13.43 2.34
CA LYS A 74 11.63 -14.83 1.90
C LYS A 74 10.32 -15.39 2.45
N GLN A 75 9.57 -16.05 1.59
CA GLN A 75 8.27 -16.64 1.93
C GLN A 75 8.42 -18.14 2.16
N ASP A 76 9.23 -18.57 3.12
CA ASP A 76 9.45 -19.99 3.37
C ASP A 76 8.26 -20.59 4.16
N SER A 77 8.00 -20.03 5.35
CA SER A 77 6.94 -20.47 6.28
C SER A 77 5.73 -19.53 6.39
N HIS A 78 5.86 -18.30 5.87
CA HIS A 78 4.82 -17.28 5.92
C HIS A 78 4.74 -16.58 4.56
N TYR A 79 3.55 -16.14 4.18
CA TYR A 79 3.38 -15.11 3.17
C TYR A 79 3.72 -13.75 3.76
N TYR A 80 4.23 -12.87 2.92
CA TYR A 80 4.49 -11.48 3.26
C TYR A 80 3.77 -10.58 2.26
N LEU A 81 3.34 -9.42 2.76
CA LEU A 81 2.90 -8.29 1.93
C LEU A 81 3.60 -7.02 2.40
N ALA A 82 3.78 -6.08 1.48
CA ALA A 82 4.28 -4.75 1.79
C ALA A 82 3.23 -3.71 1.38
N LEU A 83 2.79 -2.91 2.34
CA LEU A 83 1.99 -1.71 2.14
C LEU A 83 2.95 -0.54 1.98
N ARG A 84 2.97 0.09 0.80
CA ARG A 84 3.77 1.30 0.52
C ARG A 84 2.89 2.52 0.66
N PHE A 85 3.36 3.50 1.41
CA PHE A 85 2.70 4.77 1.62
C PHE A 85 3.55 5.87 0.98
N PHE A 86 2.96 6.62 0.06
CA PHE A 86 3.66 7.63 -0.72
C PHE A 86 3.36 9.01 -0.13
N CYS A 87 4.42 9.71 0.27
CA CYS A 87 4.34 11.01 0.92
C CYS A 87 4.30 12.15 -0.10
N SER A 88 3.85 13.33 0.32
CA SER A 88 3.72 14.50 -0.56
C SER A 88 5.07 15.07 -1.03
N ASP A 89 6.14 14.82 -0.29
CA ASP A 89 7.53 15.24 -0.58
C ASP A 89 8.29 14.24 -1.47
N GLY A 90 7.64 13.16 -1.90
CA GLY A 90 8.25 12.11 -2.73
C GLY A 90 8.96 11.01 -1.93
N ASP A 91 9.07 11.13 -0.60
CA ASP A 91 9.51 10.02 0.24
C ASP A 91 8.40 8.95 0.35
N GLU A 92 8.78 7.78 0.84
CA GLU A 92 7.86 6.68 1.10
C GLU A 92 8.21 5.99 2.41
N PHE A 93 7.21 5.39 3.05
CA PHE A 93 7.44 4.38 4.08
C PHE A 93 6.68 3.11 3.72
N ALA A 94 7.17 1.97 4.21
CA ALA A 94 6.59 0.67 3.95
C ALA A 94 6.26 -0.06 5.24
N ILE A 95 5.05 -0.58 5.36
CA ILE A 95 4.65 -1.49 6.44
C ILE A 95 4.62 -2.90 5.88
N VAL A 96 5.36 -3.79 6.52
CA VAL A 96 5.39 -5.19 6.14
C VAL A 96 4.51 -5.99 7.09
N MET A 97 3.70 -6.87 6.52
CA MET A 97 2.83 -7.77 7.27
C MET A 97 3.11 -9.22 6.86
N LYS A 98 2.83 -10.16 7.77
CA LYS A 98 2.95 -11.59 7.51
C LYS A 98 1.66 -12.34 7.79
N LYS A 99 1.44 -13.43 7.09
CA LYS A 99 0.37 -14.41 7.33
C LYS A 99 0.95 -15.82 7.22
N ARG A 100 0.52 -16.73 8.09
CA ARG A 100 0.96 -18.14 8.01
C ARG A 100 0.43 -18.74 6.69
N LYS A 101 1.26 -19.54 6.03
CA LYS A 101 0.84 -20.33 4.88
C LYS A 101 -0.19 -21.38 5.25
#